data_AF-Q9RT86-F1
#
_entry.id   AF-Q9RT86-F1
#
_cell.length_a   1.000
_cell.length_b   1.000
_cell.length_c   1.000
_cell.angle_alpha   90.00
_cell.angle_beta   90.00
_cell.angle_gamma   90.00
#
_symmetry.space_group_name_H-M   'P 1'
#
loop_
_entity.id
_entity.type
_entity.pdbx_description
1 polymer ?
#
loop_
_entity_poly.entity_id
_entity_poly.type
_entity_poly.pdbx_seq_one_letter_code
_entity_poly.pdbx_strand_id
1 'polypeptide(L)'
;MSASPSPGSEPSKREWFSELIGRTRFIVIIAVIAVLLVAFSLFLQGTLIALSTVYETWRDMFAHGIQSEANTLTVEFSQVVGTMLKAVVFYLIGVGLYSLFIRPLNLTSALGVESLSDLEQKVVSVIIVILGVTFLEHFIRWEKPLETLYFAGALALAGGSLVLFQNVHKGSGSDLQQPEAKLRARRELFEHDTEGREIQERDVERAEQSTDAKSQGKVSPESGSE
;
A
#
# COMPACT_ATOMS: atom_id res chain seq x y z
N MET A 1 -4.09 -62.41 14.62
CA MET A 1 -4.29 -61.94 13.23
C MET A 1 -5.76 -61.63 13.05
N SER A 2 -6.16 -60.36 13.21
CA SER A 2 -7.44 -59.81 12.73
C SER A 2 -7.45 -58.31 13.03
N ALA A 3 -7.41 -57.52 11.97
CA ALA A 3 -7.27 -56.07 11.97
C ALA A 3 -8.53 -55.35 12.49
N SER A 4 -8.33 -54.26 13.22
CA SER A 4 -9.35 -53.27 13.55
C SER A 4 -9.76 -52.49 12.29
N PRO A 5 -11.04 -52.16 12.08
CA PRO A 5 -11.47 -51.38 10.94
C PRO A 5 -11.11 -49.90 11.13
N SER A 6 -10.56 -49.29 10.07
CA SER A 6 -10.28 -47.85 10.00
C SER A 6 -11.60 -47.05 9.94
N PRO A 7 -11.77 -45.97 10.73
CA PRO A 7 -12.94 -45.10 10.59
C PRO A 7 -12.84 -44.30 9.28
N GLY A 8 -14.00 -44.12 8.65
CA GLY A 8 -14.17 -43.59 7.31
C GLY A 8 -13.64 -42.16 7.11
N SER A 9 -13.12 -41.94 5.91
CA SER A 9 -12.89 -40.64 5.31
C SER A 9 -14.24 -39.95 5.04
N GLU A 10 -14.51 -38.83 5.72
CA GLU A 10 -15.47 -37.83 5.27
C GLU A 10 -14.74 -36.82 4.36
N PRO A 11 -14.87 -36.88 3.03
CA PRO A 11 -14.53 -35.75 2.18
C PRO A 11 -15.71 -34.77 2.12
N SER A 12 -15.51 -33.58 1.54
CA SER A 12 -16.59 -32.73 1.03
C SER A 12 -17.29 -31.76 2.00
N LYS A 13 -16.51 -30.87 2.62
CA LYS A 13 -16.95 -29.45 2.75
C LYS A 13 -15.82 -28.49 2.39
N ARG A 14 -14.59 -28.79 2.81
CA ARG A 14 -13.42 -27.93 2.54
C ARG A 14 -13.09 -27.80 1.05
N GLU A 15 -13.28 -28.86 0.27
CA GLU A 15 -13.01 -28.87 -1.18
C GLU A 15 -13.98 -27.96 -1.94
N TRP A 16 -15.30 -28.06 -1.70
CA TRP A 16 -16.30 -27.20 -2.36
C TRP A 16 -16.15 -25.71 -2.04
N PHE A 17 -15.86 -25.35 -0.78
CA PHE A 17 -15.57 -23.96 -0.42
C PHE A 17 -14.28 -23.45 -1.07
N SER A 18 -13.24 -24.29 -1.16
CA SER A 18 -11.99 -23.91 -1.83
C SER A 18 -12.16 -23.68 -3.33
N GLU A 19 -13.07 -24.41 -3.97
CA GLU A 19 -13.35 -24.32 -5.39
C GLU A 19 -14.25 -23.11 -5.71
N LEU A 20 -15.19 -22.76 -4.82
CA LEU A 20 -15.96 -21.51 -4.88
C LEU A 20 -15.08 -20.26 -4.67
N ILE A 21 -14.15 -20.32 -3.71
CA ILE A 21 -13.16 -19.24 -3.46
C ILE A 21 -12.16 -19.14 -4.62
N GLY A 22 -11.79 -20.27 -5.25
CA GLY A 22 -10.98 -20.27 -6.46
C GLY A 22 -11.66 -19.52 -7.62
N ARG A 23 -13.00 -19.64 -7.74
CA ARG A 23 -13.79 -18.98 -8.79
C ARG A 23 -13.80 -17.44 -8.65
N THR A 24 -13.82 -16.89 -7.44
CA THR A 24 -13.82 -15.42 -7.23
C THR A 24 -12.50 -14.78 -7.69
N ARG A 25 -11.37 -15.48 -7.52
CA ARG A 25 -10.06 -15.03 -8.00
C ARG A 25 -10.01 -14.84 -9.52
N PHE A 26 -10.67 -15.69 -10.30
CA PHE A 26 -10.69 -15.57 -11.76
C PHE A 26 -11.42 -14.31 -12.25
N ILE A 27 -12.52 -13.93 -11.59
CA ILE A 27 -13.25 -12.69 -11.90
C ILE A 27 -12.36 -11.48 -11.64
N VAL A 28 -11.63 -11.47 -10.52
CA VAL A 28 -10.73 -10.36 -10.18
C VAL A 28 -9.57 -10.25 -11.17
N ILE A 29 -9.01 -11.37 -11.65
CA ILE A 29 -7.95 -11.34 -12.68
C ILE A 29 -8.40 -10.59 -13.93
N ILE A 30 -9.63 -10.81 -14.40
CA ILE A 30 -10.18 -10.10 -15.56
C ILE A 30 -10.24 -8.59 -15.28
N ALA A 31 -10.73 -8.20 -14.10
CA ALA A 31 -10.80 -6.79 -13.70
C ALA A 31 -9.41 -6.13 -13.61
N VAL A 32 -8.43 -6.83 -13.01
CA VAL A 32 -7.04 -6.37 -12.92
C VAL A 32 -6.45 -6.14 -14.30
N ILE A 33 -6.60 -7.11 -15.22
CA ILE A 33 -6.10 -6.99 -16.59
C ILE A 33 -6.76 -5.79 -17.29
N ALA A 34 -8.08 -5.64 -17.16
CA ALA A 34 -8.79 -4.50 -17.76
C ALA A 34 -8.27 -3.15 -17.24
N VAL A 35 -8.08 -3.00 -15.92
CA VAL A 35 -7.55 -1.78 -15.32
C VAL A 35 -6.11 -1.50 -15.77
N LEU A 36 -5.27 -2.53 -15.84
CA LEU A 36 -3.90 -2.39 -16.34
C LEU A 36 -3.85 -2.02 -17.82
N LEU A 37 -4.75 -2.56 -18.65
CA LEU A 37 -4.88 -2.17 -20.05
C LEU A 37 -5.30 -0.70 -20.18
N VAL A 38 -6.25 -0.23 -19.37
CA VAL A 38 -6.62 1.20 -19.34
C VAL A 38 -5.43 2.07 -18.96
N ALA A 39 -4.68 1.69 -17.91
CA ALA A 39 -3.47 2.41 -17.51
C ALA A 39 -2.44 2.46 -18.65
N PHE A 40 -2.22 1.33 -19.33
CA PHE A 40 -1.32 1.24 -20.46
C PHE A 40 -1.77 2.12 -21.64
N SER A 41 -3.05 2.09 -21.99
CA SER A 41 -3.62 2.97 -23.02
C SER A 41 -3.45 4.45 -22.68
N LEU A 42 -3.67 4.83 -21.41
CA LEU A 42 -3.45 6.20 -20.95
C LEU A 42 -1.98 6.61 -20.99
N PHE A 43 -1.05 5.71 -20.66
CA PHE A 43 0.38 5.97 -20.83
C PHE A 43 0.75 6.20 -22.29
N LEU A 44 0.23 5.37 -23.19
CA LEU A 44 0.51 5.50 -24.62
C LEU A 44 -0.07 6.81 -25.17
N GLN A 45 -1.32 7.11 -24.84
CA GLN A 45 -1.98 8.36 -25.22
C GLN A 45 -1.25 9.58 -24.65
N GLY A 46 -0.93 9.56 -23.35
CA GLY A 46 -0.19 10.63 -22.70
C GLY A 46 1.18 10.85 -23.33
N THR A 47 1.88 9.78 -23.68
CA THR A 47 3.19 9.84 -24.36
C THR A 47 3.08 10.46 -25.74
N LEU A 48 2.07 10.06 -26.52
CA LEU A 48 1.85 10.62 -27.85
C LEU A 48 1.53 12.11 -27.80
N ILE A 49 0.63 12.54 -26.91
CA ILE A 49 0.30 13.95 -26.71
C ILE A 49 1.53 14.72 -26.23
N ALA A 50 2.29 14.17 -25.27
CA ALA A 50 3.52 14.81 -24.80
C ALA A 50 4.51 15.04 -25.95
N LEU A 51 4.72 14.02 -26.79
CA LEU A 51 5.67 14.08 -27.88
C LEU A 51 5.23 15.07 -28.96
N SER A 52 3.94 15.11 -29.31
CA SER A 52 3.41 16.06 -30.28
C SER A 52 3.51 17.49 -29.76
N THR A 53 3.07 17.76 -28.52
CA THR A 53 3.13 19.10 -27.91
C THR A 53 4.57 19.60 -27.81
N VAL A 54 5.52 18.75 -27.39
CA VAL A 54 6.94 19.12 -27.36
C VAL A 54 7.43 19.42 -28.77
N TYR A 55 7.18 18.54 -29.74
CA TYR A 55 7.62 18.73 -31.12
C TYR A 55 7.09 20.05 -31.73
N GLU A 56 5.81 20.34 -31.54
CA GLU A 56 5.16 21.57 -32.00
C GLU A 56 5.76 22.80 -31.32
N THR A 57 5.93 22.77 -29.99
CA THR A 57 6.56 23.86 -29.23
C THR A 57 7.97 24.18 -29.74
N TRP A 58 8.80 23.16 -29.95
CA TRP A 58 10.15 23.35 -30.47
C TRP A 58 10.14 23.87 -31.92
N ARG A 59 9.28 23.32 -32.78
CA ARG A 59 9.12 23.73 -34.17
C ARG A 59 8.73 25.21 -34.26
N ASP A 60 7.76 25.65 -33.47
CA ASP A 60 7.27 27.03 -33.51
C ASP A 60 8.28 28.00 -32.90
N MET A 61 9.01 27.59 -31.85
CA MET A 61 10.12 28.37 -31.28
C MET A 61 11.23 28.62 -32.31
N PHE A 62 11.60 27.62 -33.10
CA PHE A 62 12.61 27.76 -34.15
C PHE A 62 12.10 28.55 -35.37
N ALA A 63 10.81 28.44 -35.72
CA ALA A 63 10.25 29.07 -36.91
C ALA A 63 9.84 30.54 -36.71
N HIS A 64 9.26 30.88 -35.55
CA HIS A 64 8.61 32.18 -35.32
C HIS A 64 9.17 32.97 -34.13
N GLY A 65 10.15 32.42 -33.38
CA GLY A 65 10.68 32.99 -32.16
C GLY A 65 9.68 32.91 -30.98
N ILE A 66 10.03 33.48 -29.82
CA ILE A 66 9.15 33.47 -28.63
C ILE A 66 8.00 34.48 -28.83
N GLN A 67 6.98 34.11 -29.60
CA GLN A 67 5.74 34.87 -29.70
C GLN A 67 4.69 34.27 -28.76
N SER A 68 4.50 34.92 -27.62
CA SER A 68 3.32 35.00 -26.72
C SER A 68 2.23 33.89 -26.68
N GLU A 69 2.56 32.61 -26.88
CA GLU A 69 1.63 31.48 -26.69
C GLU A 69 1.76 30.80 -25.31
N ALA A 70 2.28 31.53 -24.30
CA ALA A 70 2.54 30.96 -22.98
C ALA A 70 1.30 30.34 -22.29
N ASN A 71 0.11 30.91 -22.51
CA ASN A 71 -1.13 30.40 -21.90
C ASN A 71 -1.62 29.10 -22.56
N THR A 72 -1.58 29.00 -23.89
CA THR A 72 -1.99 27.77 -24.60
C THR A 72 -1.03 26.63 -24.29
N LEU A 73 0.28 26.91 -24.28
CA LEU A 73 1.30 25.95 -23.88
C LEU A 73 1.07 25.44 -22.44
N THR A 74 0.82 26.34 -21.48
CA THR A 74 0.57 25.94 -20.07
C THR A 74 -0.63 24.99 -19.95
N VAL A 75 -1.68 25.24 -20.72
CA VAL A 75 -2.87 24.39 -20.77
C VAL A 75 -2.55 23.01 -21.35
N GLU A 76 -1.84 22.95 -22.47
CA GLU A 76 -1.48 21.68 -23.12
C GLU A 76 -0.54 20.83 -22.26
N PHE A 77 0.48 21.44 -21.65
CA PHE A 77 1.34 20.75 -20.69
C PHE A 77 0.56 20.25 -19.47
N SER A 78 -0.40 21.02 -18.96
CA SER A 78 -1.27 20.58 -17.85
C SER A 78 -2.10 19.36 -18.25
N GLN A 79 -2.62 19.32 -19.47
CA GLN A 79 -3.37 18.17 -20.01
C GLN A 79 -2.50 16.92 -20.12
N VAL A 80 -1.25 17.06 -20.57
CA VAL A 80 -0.27 15.96 -20.62
C VAL A 80 0.00 15.42 -19.22
N VAL A 81 0.34 16.31 -18.27
CA VAL A 81 0.61 15.93 -16.87
C VAL A 81 -0.60 15.23 -16.25
N GLY A 82 -1.81 15.77 -16.48
CA GLY A 82 -3.04 15.17 -15.98
C GLY A 82 -3.33 13.79 -16.54
N THR A 83 -3.07 13.57 -17.83
CA THR A 83 -3.24 12.26 -18.47
C THR A 83 -2.24 11.24 -17.94
N MET A 84 -0.96 11.63 -17.80
CA MET A 84 0.08 10.76 -17.26
C MET A 84 -0.16 10.42 -15.79
N LEU A 85 -0.61 11.39 -14.99
CA LEU A 85 -0.93 11.17 -13.58
C LEU A 85 -2.08 10.17 -13.42
N LYS A 86 -3.14 10.31 -14.23
CA LYS A 86 -4.23 9.32 -14.32
C LYS A 86 -3.68 7.93 -14.66
N ALA A 87 -2.77 7.82 -15.64
CA ALA A 87 -2.18 6.54 -16.05
C ALA A 87 -1.43 5.84 -14.90
N VAL A 88 -0.53 6.55 -14.21
CA VAL A 88 0.21 6.04 -13.04
C VAL A 88 -0.75 5.57 -11.96
N VAL A 89 -1.79 6.35 -11.73
CA VAL A 89 -2.82 6.06 -10.74
C VAL A 89 -3.59 4.78 -11.06
N PHE A 90 -4.09 4.62 -12.28
CA PHE A 90 -4.77 3.38 -12.69
C PHE A 90 -3.82 2.18 -12.63
N TYR A 91 -2.54 2.38 -12.94
CA TYR A 91 -1.51 1.36 -12.77
C TYR A 91 -1.35 0.95 -11.31
N LEU A 92 -1.24 1.90 -10.38
CA LEU A 92 -1.16 1.61 -8.94
C LEU A 92 -2.40 0.89 -8.41
N ILE A 93 -3.59 1.26 -8.88
CA ILE A 93 -4.84 0.57 -8.54
C ILE A 93 -4.83 -0.87 -9.08
N GLY A 94 -4.45 -1.07 -10.34
CA GLY A 94 -4.35 -2.39 -10.95
C GLY A 94 -3.35 -3.30 -10.23
N VAL A 95 -2.17 -2.77 -9.90
CA VAL A 95 -1.14 -3.49 -9.13
C VAL A 95 -1.59 -3.74 -7.69
N GLY A 96 -2.28 -2.79 -7.06
CA GLY A 96 -2.86 -2.96 -5.72
C GLY A 96 -3.93 -4.05 -5.67
N LEU A 97 -4.86 -4.04 -6.63
CA LEU A 97 -5.86 -5.10 -6.82
C LEU A 97 -5.19 -6.46 -7.06
N TYR A 98 -4.16 -6.51 -7.90
CA TYR A 98 -3.39 -7.73 -8.13
C TYR A 98 -2.78 -8.26 -6.83
N SER A 99 -2.14 -7.37 -6.07
CA SER A 99 -1.45 -7.73 -4.84
C SER A 99 -2.40 -8.31 -3.80
N LEU A 100 -3.56 -7.67 -3.65
CA LEU A 100 -4.55 -8.01 -2.64
C LEU A 100 -5.30 -9.32 -2.91
N PHE A 101 -5.62 -9.60 -4.17
CA PHE A 101 -6.47 -10.74 -4.52
C PHE A 101 -5.73 -11.93 -5.13
N ILE A 102 -4.50 -11.73 -5.63
CA ILE A 102 -3.80 -12.74 -6.43
C ILE A 102 -2.53 -13.19 -5.71
N ARG A 103 -1.58 -12.29 -5.50
CA ARG A 103 -0.30 -12.58 -4.82
C ARG A 103 0.28 -11.31 -4.21
N PRO A 104 0.66 -11.31 -2.92
CA PRO A 104 1.30 -10.15 -2.32
C PRO A 104 2.60 -9.82 -3.06
N LEU A 105 2.74 -8.56 -3.47
CA LEU A 105 3.96 -8.03 -4.09
C LEU A 105 4.76 -7.23 -3.05
N ASN A 106 6.08 -7.35 -3.07
CA ASN A 106 6.97 -6.56 -2.19
C ASN A 106 6.79 -5.03 -2.39
N LEU A 107 6.41 -4.60 -3.60
CA LEU A 107 6.11 -3.20 -3.93
C LEU A 107 4.95 -2.63 -3.09
N THR A 108 3.90 -3.43 -2.83
CA THR A 108 2.75 -3.00 -2.02
C THR A 108 3.06 -2.91 -0.52
N SER A 109 3.96 -3.76 0.00
CA SER A 109 4.45 -3.65 1.38
C SER A 109 5.26 -2.36 1.57
N ALA A 110 6.03 -1.93 0.56
CA ALA A 110 6.70 -0.63 0.59
C ALA A 110 5.73 0.57 0.45
N LEU A 111 4.56 0.36 -0.19
CA LEU A 111 3.50 1.36 -0.38
C LEU A 111 2.43 1.35 0.72
N GLY A 112 2.51 0.43 1.69
CA GLY A 112 1.56 0.33 2.81
C GLY A 112 0.13 -0.06 2.41
N VAL A 113 -0.04 -0.82 1.33
CA VAL A 113 -1.36 -1.32 0.89
C VAL A 113 -1.49 -2.78 1.32
N GLU A 114 -2.09 -3.01 2.49
CA GLU A 114 -2.23 -4.35 3.07
C GLU A 114 -3.70 -4.82 3.13
N SER A 115 -4.66 -3.92 2.93
CA SER A 115 -6.09 -4.21 3.08
C SER A 115 -6.96 -3.70 1.91
N LEU A 116 -8.19 -4.25 1.81
CA LEU A 116 -9.23 -3.71 0.92
C LEU A 116 -9.56 -2.24 1.24
N SER A 117 -9.57 -1.88 2.52
CA SER A 117 -9.82 -0.50 2.94
C SER A 117 -8.72 0.45 2.47
N ASP A 118 -7.47 -0.03 2.40
CA ASP A 118 -6.37 0.76 1.85
C ASP A 118 -6.55 0.99 0.36
N LEU A 119 -6.98 -0.04 -0.38
CA LEU A 119 -7.23 0.11 -1.79
C LEU A 119 -8.39 1.08 -2.05
N GLU A 120 -9.48 0.98 -1.30
CA GLU A 120 -10.61 1.90 -1.38
C GLU A 120 -10.18 3.35 -1.12
N GLN A 121 -9.46 3.61 -0.02
CA GLN A 121 -8.96 4.94 0.30
C GLN A 121 -8.04 5.49 -0.80
N LYS A 122 -7.21 4.63 -1.40
CA LYS A 122 -6.27 5.02 -2.46
C LYS A 122 -7.04 5.34 -3.75
N VAL A 123 -8.08 4.59 -4.10
CA VAL A 123 -8.98 4.90 -5.22
C VAL A 123 -9.70 6.24 -5.00
N VAL A 124 -10.20 6.51 -3.80
CA VAL A 124 -10.87 7.80 -3.53
C VAL A 124 -9.86 8.97 -3.58
N SER A 125 -8.64 8.78 -3.06
CA SER A 125 -7.57 9.79 -3.12
C SER A 125 -7.24 10.16 -4.58
N VAL A 126 -7.18 9.14 -5.42
CA VAL A 126 -7.01 9.26 -6.86
C VAL A 126 -8.12 10.07 -7.51
N ILE A 127 -9.39 9.80 -7.18
CA ILE A 127 -10.53 10.51 -7.76
C ILE A 127 -10.42 12.00 -7.39
N ILE A 128 -10.06 12.32 -6.15
CA ILE A 128 -9.85 13.71 -5.71
C ILE A 128 -8.73 14.38 -6.52
N VAL A 129 -7.62 13.68 -6.78
CA VAL A 129 -6.53 14.20 -7.62
C VAL A 129 -7.02 14.48 -9.05
N ILE A 130 -7.78 13.56 -9.64
CA ILE A 130 -8.33 13.73 -11.00
C ILE A 130 -9.27 14.94 -11.06
N LEU A 131 -10.16 15.06 -10.09
CA LEU A 131 -11.06 16.21 -9.95
C LEU A 131 -10.29 17.52 -9.83
N GLY A 132 -9.23 17.54 -9.02
CA GLY A 132 -8.37 18.72 -8.85
C GLY A 132 -7.63 19.12 -10.13
N VAL A 133 -7.04 18.16 -10.85
CA VAL A 133 -6.36 18.44 -12.12
C VAL A 133 -7.34 18.92 -13.19
N THR A 134 -8.50 18.27 -13.31
CA THR A 134 -9.55 18.70 -14.26
C THR A 134 -10.05 20.11 -13.95
N PHE A 135 -10.14 20.47 -12.67
CA PHE A 135 -10.46 21.84 -12.28
C PHE A 135 -9.38 22.84 -12.63
N LEU A 136 -8.11 22.50 -12.36
CA LEU A 136 -7.01 23.37 -12.72
C LEU A 136 -6.94 23.60 -14.23
N GLU A 137 -7.14 22.55 -15.03
CA GLU A 137 -7.21 22.64 -16.49
C GLU A 137 -8.34 23.59 -16.94
N HIS A 138 -9.54 23.43 -16.37
CA HIS A 138 -10.68 24.31 -16.69
C HIS A 138 -10.44 25.76 -16.22
N PHE A 139 -9.83 25.94 -15.05
CA PHE A 139 -9.55 27.25 -14.46
C PHE A 139 -8.52 28.03 -15.28
N ILE A 140 -7.49 27.36 -15.82
CA ILE A 140 -6.51 28.04 -16.68
C ILE A 140 -7.15 28.46 -18.02
N ARG A 141 -8.10 27.68 -18.54
CA ARG A 141 -8.86 27.97 -19.78
C ARG A 141 -10.05 28.92 -19.56
N TRP A 142 -10.21 29.53 -18.38
CA TRP A 142 -11.42 30.28 -18.04
C TRP A 142 -11.70 31.45 -19.01
N GLU A 143 -12.91 31.47 -19.57
CA GLU A 143 -13.40 32.59 -20.38
C GLU A 143 -14.60 33.29 -19.73
N LYS A 144 -15.42 32.53 -18.99
CA LYS A 144 -16.67 32.99 -18.37
C LYS A 144 -16.67 32.76 -16.87
N PRO A 145 -16.54 33.81 -16.04
CA PRO A 145 -16.35 33.67 -14.60
C PRO A 145 -17.54 32.99 -13.89
N LEU A 146 -18.78 33.19 -14.37
CA LEU A 146 -19.97 32.57 -13.80
C LEU A 146 -20.01 31.05 -14.02
N GLU A 147 -19.68 30.59 -15.23
CA GLU A 147 -19.64 29.15 -15.53
C GLU A 147 -18.54 28.46 -14.71
N THR A 148 -17.37 29.09 -14.61
CA THR A 148 -16.27 28.60 -13.76
C THR A 148 -16.67 28.54 -12.28
N LEU A 149 -17.47 29.50 -11.78
CA LEU A 149 -17.96 29.48 -10.40
C LEU A 149 -18.93 28.31 -10.15
N TYR A 150 -19.86 28.05 -11.08
CA TYR A 150 -20.75 26.89 -10.97
C TYR A 150 -19.99 25.56 -11.04
N PHE A 151 -19.00 25.47 -11.92
CA PHE A 151 -18.13 24.31 -12.02
C PHE A 151 -17.33 24.09 -10.73
N ALA A 152 -16.72 25.15 -10.19
CA ALA A 152 -16.01 25.11 -8.91
C ALA A 152 -16.93 24.70 -7.75
N GLY A 153 -18.16 25.21 -7.73
CA GLY A 153 -19.16 24.86 -6.72
C GLY A 153 -19.57 23.38 -6.78
N ALA A 154 -19.86 22.87 -7.97
CA ALA A 154 -20.17 21.45 -8.17
C ALA A 154 -19.00 20.55 -7.77
N LEU A 155 -17.78 20.94 -8.13
CA LEU A 155 -16.55 20.25 -7.76
C LEU A 155 -16.31 20.25 -6.25
N ALA A 156 -16.52 21.40 -5.59
CA ALA A 156 -16.35 21.52 -4.15
C ALA A 156 -17.35 20.65 -3.38
N LEU A 157 -18.59 20.54 -3.87
CA LEU A 157 -19.58 19.64 -3.30
C LEU A 157 -19.20 18.18 -3.50
N ALA A 158 -18.83 17.77 -4.72
CA ALA A 158 -18.45 16.40 -5.02
C ALA A 158 -17.16 16.00 -4.28
N GLY A 159 -16.10 16.78 -4.44
CA GLY A 159 -14.81 16.56 -3.78
C GLY A 159 -14.92 16.66 -2.26
N GLY A 160 -15.67 17.64 -1.75
CA GLY A 160 -15.96 17.78 -0.31
C GLY A 160 -16.68 16.56 0.25
N SER A 161 -17.69 16.04 -0.45
CA SER A 161 -18.37 14.80 -0.07
C SER A 161 -17.42 13.61 -0.01
N LEU A 162 -16.51 13.47 -0.99
CA LEU A 162 -15.51 12.40 -1.01
C LEU A 162 -14.50 12.52 0.14
N VAL A 163 -14.03 13.74 0.43
CA VAL A 163 -13.09 14.00 1.53
C VAL A 163 -13.74 13.72 2.87
N LEU A 164 -15.00 14.13 3.06
CA LEU A 164 -15.77 13.82 4.26
C LEU A 164 -15.96 12.30 4.41
N PHE A 165 -16.31 11.61 3.33
CA PHE A 165 -16.41 10.15 3.32
C PHE A 165 -15.09 9.49 3.75
N GLN A 166 -13.96 9.94 3.21
CA GLN A 166 -12.64 9.46 3.64
C GLN A 166 -12.37 9.74 5.10
N ASN A 167 -12.68 10.94 5.60
CA ASN A 167 -12.38 11.32 6.98
C ASN A 167 -13.19 10.48 7.97
N VAL A 168 -14.46 10.20 7.65
CA VAL A 168 -15.34 9.34 8.45
C VAL A 168 -14.84 7.89 8.46
N HIS A 169 -14.36 7.38 7.32
CA HIS A 169 -13.90 5.98 7.19
C HIS A 169 -12.42 5.76 7.48
N LYS A 170 -11.61 6.81 7.65
CA LYS A 170 -10.19 6.73 8.00
C LYS A 170 -9.94 6.18 9.41
N GLY A 171 -10.95 6.16 10.29
CA GLY A 171 -10.83 5.71 11.67
C GLY A 171 -10.56 4.21 11.87
N SER A 172 -10.56 3.37 10.83
CA SER A 172 -10.48 1.91 10.97
C SER A 172 -9.24 1.24 10.37
N GLY A 173 -8.28 1.98 9.80
CA GLY A 173 -7.22 1.38 8.97
C GLY A 173 -5.76 1.77 9.24
N SER A 174 -5.46 2.65 10.20
CA SER A 174 -4.08 3.16 10.40
C SER A 174 -3.41 2.66 11.69
N ASP A 175 -3.75 1.46 12.17
CA ASP A 175 -3.22 0.94 13.43
C ASP A 175 -1.75 0.44 13.35
N LEU A 176 -1.17 0.44 12.15
CA LEU A 176 0.23 0.06 11.91
C LEU A 176 1.23 1.22 12.01
N GLN A 177 0.75 2.46 12.22
CA GLN A 177 1.59 3.62 12.53
C GLN A 177 1.68 3.91 14.03
N GLN A 178 1.66 2.88 14.89
CA GLN A 178 2.00 3.05 16.31
C GLN A 178 3.47 2.63 16.57
N PRO A 179 4.48 3.48 16.25
CA PRO A 179 5.79 3.33 16.86
C PRO A 179 5.67 3.41 18.38
N GLU A 180 4.69 4.17 18.92
CA GLU A 180 4.44 4.24 20.36
C GLU A 180 3.96 2.95 21.00
N ALA A 181 3.03 2.19 20.40
CA ALA A 181 2.62 0.89 20.98
C ALA A 181 3.78 -0.10 20.99
N LYS A 182 4.58 -0.13 19.93
CA LYS A 182 5.76 -1.00 19.86
C LYS A 182 6.86 -0.54 20.83
N LEU A 183 7.01 0.77 21.05
CA LEU A 183 7.93 1.34 22.05
C LEU A 183 7.44 1.10 23.48
N ARG A 184 6.13 1.16 23.73
CA ARG A 184 5.51 0.83 25.02
C ARG A 184 5.62 -0.65 25.32
N ALA A 185 5.25 -1.52 24.38
CA ALA A 185 5.44 -2.97 24.52
C ALA A 185 6.91 -3.35 24.72
N ARG A 186 7.84 -2.68 24.02
CA ARG A 186 9.29 -2.88 24.22
C ARG A 186 9.74 -2.35 25.59
N ARG A 187 9.21 -1.21 26.06
CA ARG A 187 9.52 -0.65 27.38
C ARG A 187 8.99 -1.53 28.51
N GLU A 188 7.75 -1.99 28.41
CA GLU A 188 7.12 -2.94 29.34
C GLU A 188 7.86 -4.28 29.39
N LEU A 189 8.30 -4.80 28.23
CA LEU A 189 9.12 -6.02 28.18
C LEU A 189 10.49 -5.84 28.89
N PHE A 190 11.09 -4.65 28.81
CA PHE A 190 12.35 -4.35 29.50
C PHE A 190 12.19 -3.99 30.98
N GLU A 191 11.01 -3.55 31.40
CA GLU A 191 10.72 -3.14 32.77
C GLU A 191 10.39 -4.35 33.67
N HIS A 192 10.00 -5.49 33.08
CA HIS A 192 9.74 -6.74 33.80
C HIS A 192 10.94 -7.72 33.85
N ASP A 193 12.03 -7.47 33.12
CA ASP A 193 13.21 -8.36 33.12
C ASP A 193 14.25 -8.01 34.20
N THR A 194 13.93 -7.06 35.08
CA THR A 194 14.70 -6.72 36.29
C THR A 194 14.10 -7.33 37.56
N GLU A 195 13.40 -8.47 37.45
CA GLU A 195 13.28 -9.38 38.60
C GLU A 195 14.66 -9.94 38.91
N GLY A 196 15.36 -9.24 39.80
CA GLY A 196 16.65 -9.63 40.31
C GLY A 196 16.59 -11.07 40.80
N ARG A 197 17.38 -11.95 40.16
CA ARG A 197 17.80 -13.19 40.80
C ARG A 197 18.57 -12.78 42.05
N GLU A 198 17.89 -12.72 43.18
CA GLU A 198 18.50 -12.64 44.49
C GLU A 198 19.36 -13.90 44.63
N ILE A 199 20.64 -13.79 44.30
CA ILE A 199 21.60 -14.86 44.52
C ILE A 199 21.71 -14.96 46.03
N GLN A 200 20.96 -15.91 46.62
CA GLN A 200 21.11 -16.21 48.04
C GLN A 200 22.56 -16.60 48.27
N GLU A 201 23.09 -16.24 49.44
CA GLU A 201 24.47 -16.53 49.86
C GLU A 201 24.83 -18.03 49.67
N ARG A 202 23.81 -18.91 49.77
CA ARG A 202 23.90 -20.35 49.51
C ARG A 202 24.21 -20.73 48.06
N ASP A 203 23.79 -19.93 47.09
CA ASP A 203 24.09 -20.16 45.66
C ASP A 203 25.52 -19.73 45.32
N VAL A 204 26.04 -18.70 46.01
CA VAL A 204 27.46 -18.30 45.93
C VAL A 204 28.35 -19.38 46.56
N GLU A 205 27.98 -19.89 47.74
CA GLU A 205 28.69 -20.98 48.42
C GLU A 205 28.70 -22.28 47.59
N ARG A 206 27.59 -22.59 46.92
CA ARG A 206 27.49 -23.75 46.02
C ARG A 206 28.36 -23.57 44.77
N ALA A 207 28.49 -22.35 44.26
CA ALA A 207 29.37 -22.02 43.15
C ALA A 207 30.86 -22.11 43.55
N GLU A 208 31.23 -21.62 44.74
CA GLU A 208 32.59 -21.77 45.29
C GLU A 208 32.94 -23.25 45.49
N GLN A 209 32.06 -24.05 46.11
CA GLN A 209 32.28 -25.48 46.27
C GLN A 209 32.41 -26.23 44.94
N SER A 210 31.66 -25.84 43.91
CA SER A 210 31.80 -26.42 42.57
C SER A 210 33.12 -26.04 41.88
N THR A 211 33.64 -24.85 42.19
CA THR A 211 34.91 -24.33 41.65
C THR A 211 36.10 -24.99 42.36
N ASP A 212 36.02 -25.15 43.69
CA ASP A 212 37.02 -25.87 44.48
C ASP A 212 37.04 -27.38 44.17
N ALA A 213 35.88 -28.00 43.94
CA ALA A 213 35.79 -29.39 43.50
C ALA A 213 36.39 -29.62 42.11
N LYS A 214 36.30 -28.63 41.21
CA LYS A 214 36.99 -28.65 39.90
C LYS A 214 38.50 -28.41 40.04
N SER A 215 38.93 -27.52 40.93
CA SER A 215 40.36 -27.26 41.20
C SER A 215 41.08 -28.47 41.81
N GLN A 216 40.40 -29.23 42.67
CA GLN A 216 40.91 -30.48 43.26
C GLN A 216 40.80 -31.70 42.33
N GLY A 217 40.37 -31.52 41.07
CA GLY A 217 40.38 -32.57 40.05
C GLY A 217 39.41 -33.73 40.30
N LYS A 218 38.36 -33.55 41.11
CA LYS A 218 37.50 -34.64 41.58
C LYS A 218 36.17 -34.83 40.82
N VAL A 219 35.96 -34.12 39.70
CA VAL A 219 34.74 -34.26 38.88
C VAL A 219 35.08 -34.30 37.38
N SER A 220 34.70 -35.39 36.73
CA SER A 220 34.85 -35.60 35.28
C SER A 220 33.85 -34.72 34.50
N PRO A 221 34.21 -34.14 33.34
CA PRO A 221 33.43 -33.10 32.65
C PRO A 221 32.12 -33.56 31.97
N GLU A 222 31.56 -34.73 32.31
CA GLU A 222 30.51 -35.40 31.51
C GLU A 222 29.17 -35.60 32.25
N SER A 223 28.72 -34.65 33.07
CA SER A 223 27.38 -34.76 33.72
C SER A 223 26.59 -33.44 33.77
N GLY A 224 26.63 -32.67 32.70
CA GLY A 224 25.97 -31.36 32.61
C GLY A 224 25.05 -31.16 31.41
N SER A 225 24.46 -32.23 30.86
CA SER A 225 23.48 -32.10 29.79
C SER A 225 22.44 -33.23 29.83
N GLU A 226 21.50 -33.12 30.77
CA GLU A 226 20.09 -33.48 30.59
C GLU A 226 19.22 -32.37 31.16
#